data_AF-A0A1F8PA70-F1
#
_entry.id   AF-A0A1F8PA70-F1
#
_cell.length_a   1.000
_cell.length_b   1.000
_cell.length_c   1.000
_cell.angle_alpha   90.00
_cell.angle_beta   90.00
_cell.angle_gamma   90.00
#
_symmetry.space_group_name_H-M   'P 1'
#
loop_
_entity.id
_entity.type
_entity.pdbx_description
1 polymer ?
#
loop_
_entity_poly.entity_id
_entity_poly.type
_entity_poly.pdbx_seq_one_letter_code
_entity_poly.pdbx_strand_id
1 'polypeptide(L)'
;MSVHSVEKKPAVFYTDKVKPYLKILIAIAFLAAAVMPAGCRTTDNENSGGNKAAIIDQLYIREPNPAFIAEATRILESYGFEVDVWQGADITVDFYRKLPSLGYRFIIFRVHSGLLLSLEGDTPIALDTTYLFTAENYTTTRYVGDQLTDKVSNALMDENYPLVFAVNSEFIKSADGKFKNTIVLVMGCESYKYDDMPTVFIEKGASVYIGWNDVVSLHHADDAMLDLLDNLCSANMTIAGGISQTMVNMGSDPYFGSYLKYYPSASGNSTVAELIRE
;
A
#
# COMPACT_ATOMS: atom_id res chain seq x y z
N MET A 1 -22.48 17.30 72.61
CA MET A 1 -22.68 16.08 71.79
C MET A 1 -21.52 15.15 72.05
N SER A 2 -21.79 13.99 72.64
CA SER A 2 -20.80 13.01 73.11
C SER A 2 -20.12 12.29 71.94
N VAL A 3 -18.80 12.11 72.06
CA VAL A 3 -18.01 11.19 71.24
C VAL A 3 -17.95 9.85 71.97
N HIS A 4 -18.41 8.77 71.33
CA HIS A 4 -18.23 7.41 71.81
C HIS A 4 -17.17 6.68 70.99
N SER A 5 -16.15 6.21 71.71
CA SER A 5 -15.09 5.32 71.26
C SER A 5 -15.66 3.94 70.94
N VAL A 6 -15.28 3.37 69.79
CA VAL A 6 -15.62 1.99 69.42
C VAL A 6 -14.37 1.13 69.47
N GLU A 7 -14.49 0.07 70.26
CA GLU A 7 -13.53 -0.98 70.58
C GLU A 7 -13.16 -1.84 69.35
N LYS A 8 -11.87 -2.17 69.16
CA LYS A 8 -11.40 -3.11 68.13
C LYS A 8 -11.48 -4.56 68.62
N LYS A 9 -12.16 -5.43 67.85
CA LYS A 9 -12.12 -6.90 68.01
C LYS A 9 -10.95 -7.53 67.22
N PRO A 10 -10.35 -8.64 67.69
CA PRO A 10 -9.15 -9.23 67.09
C PRO A 10 -9.46 -10.11 65.87
N ALA A 11 -8.49 -10.17 64.95
CA ALA A 11 -8.52 -11.00 63.76
C ALA A 11 -8.20 -12.47 64.10
N VAL A 12 -9.06 -13.39 63.66
CA VAL A 12 -8.84 -14.84 63.74
C VAL A 12 -8.22 -15.31 62.42
N PHE A 13 -7.02 -15.90 62.50
CA PHE A 13 -6.27 -16.42 61.36
C PHE A 13 -6.93 -17.70 60.79
N TYR A 14 -7.34 -17.63 59.54
CA TYR A 14 -7.96 -18.72 58.78
C TYR A 14 -6.87 -19.53 58.02
N THR A 15 -6.05 -20.31 58.72
CA THR A 15 -4.87 -20.96 58.09
C THR A 15 -4.95 -22.48 57.94
N ASP A 16 -5.98 -23.17 58.42
CA ASP A 16 -5.98 -24.65 58.39
C ASP A 16 -6.92 -25.31 57.37
N LYS A 17 -7.79 -24.56 56.68
CA LYS A 17 -8.68 -25.13 55.65
C LYS A 17 -8.12 -25.13 54.21
N VAL A 18 -6.96 -24.52 53.97
CA VAL A 18 -6.41 -24.33 52.61
C VAL A 18 -5.47 -25.46 52.17
N LYS A 19 -4.89 -26.20 53.13
CA LYS A 19 -3.94 -27.29 52.89
C LYS A 19 -4.45 -28.45 52.01
N PRO A 20 -5.72 -28.92 52.10
CA PRO A 20 -6.17 -30.02 51.24
C PRO A 20 -6.36 -29.56 49.78
N TYR A 21 -6.76 -28.31 49.55
CA TYR A 21 -6.97 -27.76 48.19
C TYR A 21 -5.66 -27.49 47.45
N LEU A 22 -4.60 -27.09 48.17
CA LEU A 22 -3.28 -26.88 47.59
C LEU A 22 -2.67 -28.18 47.04
N LYS A 23 -2.89 -29.31 47.72
CA LYS A 23 -2.42 -30.63 47.26
C LYS A 23 -3.15 -31.09 46.00
N ILE A 24 -4.45 -30.80 45.88
CA ILE A 24 -5.26 -31.12 44.70
C ILE A 24 -4.81 -30.27 43.49
N LEU A 25 -4.52 -28.97 43.70
CA LEU A 25 -4.02 -28.09 42.64
C LEU A 25 -2.64 -28.52 42.12
N ILE A 26 -1.73 -28.95 43.01
CA ILE A 26 -0.42 -29.46 42.61
C ILE A 26 -0.56 -30.77 41.81
N ALA A 27 -1.45 -31.67 42.23
CA ALA A 27 -1.70 -32.92 41.49
C ALA A 27 -2.28 -32.68 40.08
N ILE A 28 -3.18 -31.70 39.92
CA ILE A 28 -3.72 -31.30 38.61
C ILE A 28 -2.63 -30.67 37.73
N ALA A 29 -1.75 -29.84 38.30
CA ALA A 29 -0.62 -29.25 37.56
C ALA A 29 0.38 -30.31 37.08
N PHE A 30 0.65 -31.35 37.88
CA PHE A 30 1.50 -32.48 37.47
C PHE A 30 0.85 -33.36 36.40
N LEU A 31 -0.47 -33.57 36.46
CA LEU A 31 -1.19 -34.34 35.43
C LEU A 31 -1.24 -33.58 34.09
N ALA A 32 -1.34 -32.25 34.10
CA ALA A 32 -1.29 -31.42 32.90
C ALA A 32 0.11 -31.37 32.25
N ALA A 33 1.17 -31.45 33.05
CA ALA A 33 2.55 -31.51 32.55
C ALA A 33 2.91 -32.87 31.90
N ALA A 34 2.24 -33.95 32.31
CA ALA A 34 2.49 -35.31 31.79
C ALA A 34 1.78 -35.63 30.46
N VAL A 35 0.90 -34.74 29.96
CA VAL A 35 0.19 -34.87 28.68
C VAL A 35 0.71 -33.84 27.65
N MET A 36 1.91 -33.32 27.85
CA MET A 36 2.60 -32.54 26.82
C MET A 36 3.09 -33.50 25.74
N PRO A 37 2.53 -33.49 24.51
CA PRO A 37 3.14 -34.21 23.41
C PRO A 37 4.56 -33.69 23.26
N ALA A 38 5.54 -34.60 23.15
CA ALA A 38 6.90 -34.27 22.78
C ALA A 38 6.82 -33.41 21.52
N GLY A 39 7.06 -32.11 21.68
CA GLY A 39 6.99 -31.14 20.61
C GLY A 39 7.90 -31.64 19.51
N CYS A 40 7.29 -32.06 18.41
CA CYS A 40 7.96 -32.09 17.13
C CYS A 40 8.64 -30.73 17.02
N ARG A 41 9.97 -30.70 16.87
CA ARG A 41 10.66 -29.50 16.40
C ARG A 41 10.04 -29.19 15.05
N THR A 42 9.01 -28.36 15.03
CA THR A 42 8.73 -27.52 13.88
C THR A 42 10.01 -26.73 13.73
N THR A 43 10.77 -27.06 12.70
CA THR A 43 11.57 -26.03 12.04
C THR A 43 10.60 -24.87 11.84
N ASP A 44 10.74 -23.83 12.65
CA ASP A 44 10.19 -22.54 12.34
C ASP A 44 10.75 -22.22 10.97
N ASN A 45 9.91 -22.43 9.95
CA ASN A 45 10.15 -21.91 8.62
C ASN A 45 9.82 -20.41 8.74
N GLU A 46 10.65 -19.68 9.49
CA GLU A 46 10.76 -18.25 9.36
C GLU A 46 11.11 -17.99 7.90
N ASN A 47 10.20 -17.31 7.21
CA ASN A 47 10.34 -16.77 5.86
C ASN A 47 10.07 -17.75 4.68
N SER A 48 8.85 -18.28 4.61
CA SER A 48 8.17 -18.47 3.32
C SER A 48 6.92 -17.59 3.21
N GLY A 49 6.99 -16.36 3.73
CA GLY A 49 5.98 -15.35 3.43
C GLY A 49 6.06 -15.06 1.94
N GLY A 50 5.13 -15.62 1.16
CA GLY A 50 5.14 -15.51 -0.29
C GLY A 50 5.26 -14.06 -0.74
N ASN A 51 5.91 -13.85 -1.89
CA ASN A 51 5.99 -12.51 -2.47
C ASN A 51 4.56 -12.10 -2.85
N LYS A 52 3.96 -11.17 -2.10
CA LYS A 52 2.64 -10.64 -2.44
C LYS A 52 2.76 -9.48 -3.41
N ALA A 53 1.85 -9.41 -4.37
CA ALA A 53 1.63 -8.25 -5.22
C ALA A 53 0.24 -7.66 -4.97
N ALA A 54 0.08 -6.36 -5.22
CA ALA A 54 -1.21 -5.69 -5.15
C ALA A 54 -1.54 -4.99 -6.46
N ILE A 55 -2.79 -5.15 -6.92
CA ILE A 55 -3.37 -4.29 -7.95
C ILE A 55 -4.40 -3.40 -7.25
N ILE A 56 -4.17 -2.08 -7.30
CA ILE A 56 -4.98 -1.07 -6.64
C ILE A 56 -5.72 -0.30 -7.74
N ASP A 57 -6.98 -0.64 -7.95
CA ASP A 57 -7.80 -0.15 -9.06
C ASP A 57 -8.93 0.77 -8.56
N GLN A 58 -8.58 2.04 -8.40
CA GLN A 58 -9.51 3.10 -7.99
C GLN A 58 -10.47 3.43 -9.13
N LEU A 59 -10.04 3.22 -10.37
CA LEU A 59 -10.83 3.49 -11.57
C LEU A 59 -12.01 2.52 -11.74
N TYR A 60 -11.99 1.35 -11.08
CA TYR A 60 -13.03 0.32 -11.15
C TYR A 60 -14.48 0.84 -11.15
N ILE A 61 -14.79 1.85 -10.34
CA ILE A 61 -16.15 2.38 -10.17
C ILE A 61 -16.68 3.01 -11.48
N ARG A 62 -15.80 3.61 -12.28
CA ARG A 62 -16.18 4.40 -13.46
C ARG A 62 -15.69 3.76 -14.76
N GLU A 63 -14.48 3.22 -14.72
CA GLU A 63 -13.77 2.67 -15.88
C GLU A 63 -13.30 1.23 -15.57
N PRO A 64 -14.23 0.29 -15.35
CA PRO A 64 -13.88 -1.09 -15.03
C PRO A 64 -13.15 -1.73 -16.20
N ASN A 65 -12.04 -2.40 -15.92
CA ASN A 65 -11.30 -3.16 -16.92
C ASN A 65 -10.97 -4.58 -16.41
N PRO A 66 -11.97 -5.50 -16.38
CA PRO A 66 -11.75 -6.85 -15.88
C PRO A 66 -10.73 -7.64 -16.73
N ALA A 67 -10.57 -7.31 -18.01
CA ALA A 67 -9.57 -7.94 -18.88
C ALA A 67 -8.15 -7.58 -18.44
N PHE A 68 -7.88 -6.30 -18.18
CA PHE A 68 -6.61 -5.85 -17.63
C PHE A 68 -6.32 -6.52 -16.29
N ILE A 69 -7.28 -6.52 -15.36
CA ILE A 69 -7.10 -7.12 -14.03
C ILE A 69 -6.77 -8.60 -14.14
N ALA A 70 -7.50 -9.35 -14.97
CA ALA A 70 -7.27 -10.78 -15.16
C ALA A 70 -5.88 -11.04 -15.75
N GLU A 71 -5.46 -10.26 -16.75
CA GLU A 71 -4.18 -10.49 -17.42
C GLU A 71 -2.98 -10.06 -16.57
N ALA A 72 -3.06 -8.90 -15.91
CA ALA A 72 -2.03 -8.45 -14.98
C ALA A 72 -1.87 -9.44 -13.82
N THR A 73 -2.99 -9.95 -13.28
CA THR A 73 -2.98 -10.99 -12.24
C THR A 73 -2.29 -12.24 -12.77
N ARG A 74 -2.67 -12.73 -13.95
CA ARG A 74 -2.08 -13.92 -14.58
C ARG A 74 -0.57 -13.78 -14.74
N ILE A 75 -0.08 -12.63 -15.22
CA ILE A 75 1.36 -12.40 -15.42
C ILE A 75 2.10 -12.43 -14.07
N LEU A 76 1.60 -11.72 -13.06
CA LEU A 76 2.22 -11.67 -11.73
C LEU A 76 2.20 -13.03 -11.02
N GLU A 77 1.09 -13.77 -11.09
CA GLU A 77 0.99 -15.12 -10.53
C GLU A 77 1.90 -16.10 -11.25
N SER A 78 2.02 -15.99 -12.58
CA SER A 78 2.95 -16.82 -13.37
C SER A 78 4.41 -16.55 -13.01
N TYR A 79 4.74 -15.32 -12.58
CA TYR A 79 6.05 -14.97 -12.04
C TYR A 79 6.31 -15.55 -10.64
N GLY A 80 5.23 -15.85 -9.89
CA GLY A 80 5.29 -16.41 -8.55
C GLY A 80 4.82 -15.47 -7.44
N PHE A 81 4.08 -14.41 -7.76
CA PHE A 81 3.41 -13.58 -6.75
C PHE A 81 2.05 -14.16 -6.34
N GLU A 82 1.65 -13.96 -5.09
CA GLU A 82 0.23 -14.02 -4.68
C GLU A 82 -0.37 -12.63 -4.87
N VAL A 83 -1.43 -12.50 -5.67
CA VAL A 83 -1.98 -11.20 -6.07
C VAL A 83 -3.24 -10.86 -5.28
N ASP A 84 -3.21 -9.75 -4.56
CA ASP A 84 -4.39 -9.14 -3.96
C ASP A 84 -4.92 -8.02 -4.89
N VAL A 85 -6.23 -7.98 -5.11
CA VAL A 85 -6.89 -6.92 -5.90
C VAL A 85 -7.73 -6.06 -4.96
N TRP A 86 -7.43 -4.76 -4.91
CA TRP A 86 -8.15 -3.75 -4.17
C TRP A 86 -8.91 -2.86 -5.14
N GLN A 87 -10.22 -2.71 -4.97
CA GLN A 87 -11.07 -2.03 -5.94
C GLN A 87 -12.11 -1.12 -5.30
N GLY A 88 -12.40 -0.03 -6.00
CA GLY A 88 -13.47 0.89 -5.64
C GLY A 88 -13.39 1.34 -4.18
N ALA A 89 -14.50 1.21 -3.44
CA ALA A 89 -14.67 1.77 -2.10
C ALA A 89 -13.65 1.32 -1.05
N ASP A 90 -12.89 0.24 -1.29
CA ASP A 90 -11.81 -0.20 -0.41
C ASP A 90 -10.59 0.74 -0.45
N ILE A 91 -10.45 1.53 -1.52
CA ILE A 91 -9.33 2.44 -1.74
C ILE A 91 -9.64 3.78 -1.07
N THR A 92 -9.39 3.82 0.24
CA THR A 92 -9.64 4.98 1.13
C THR A 92 -8.35 5.70 1.50
N VAL A 93 -8.44 6.86 2.15
CA VAL A 93 -7.27 7.53 2.73
C VAL A 93 -6.58 6.62 3.77
N ASP A 94 -7.36 5.88 4.57
CA ASP A 94 -6.82 4.93 5.54
C ASP A 94 -6.17 3.70 4.90
N PHE A 95 -6.63 3.28 3.71
CA PHE A 95 -5.96 2.27 2.92
C PHE A 95 -4.56 2.75 2.52
N TYR A 96 -4.44 3.94 1.93
CA TYR A 96 -3.14 4.53 1.60
C TYR A 96 -2.23 4.69 2.83
N ARG A 97 -2.81 5.03 3.99
CA ARG A 97 -2.05 5.14 5.24
C ARG A 97 -1.42 3.81 5.65
N LYS A 98 -2.13 2.70 5.48
CA LYS A 98 -1.64 1.37 5.87
C LYS A 98 -0.83 0.68 4.80
N LEU A 99 -0.97 1.09 3.55
CA LEU A 99 -0.40 0.42 2.38
C LEU A 99 1.09 0.04 2.53
N PRO A 100 2.00 0.92 3.00
CA PRO A 100 3.40 0.55 3.16
C PRO A 100 3.61 -0.58 4.18
N SER A 101 2.74 -0.73 5.18
CA SER A 101 2.83 -1.79 6.19
C SER A 101 2.33 -3.17 5.71
N LEU A 102 1.66 -3.25 4.55
CA LEU A 102 1.03 -4.48 4.06
C LEU A 102 2.03 -5.50 3.46
N GLY A 103 3.28 -5.10 3.26
CA GLY A 103 4.35 -6.04 2.88
C GLY A 103 4.34 -6.50 1.41
N TYR A 104 3.64 -5.79 0.53
CA TYR A 104 3.68 -6.05 -0.91
C TYR A 104 5.08 -5.81 -1.49
N ARG A 105 5.51 -6.71 -2.36
CA ARG A 105 6.78 -6.63 -3.12
C ARG A 105 6.60 -6.02 -4.51
N PHE A 106 5.37 -6.00 -5.00
CA PHE A 106 5.00 -5.41 -6.27
C PHE A 106 3.64 -4.71 -6.12
N ILE A 107 3.52 -3.47 -6.55
CA ILE A 107 2.25 -2.71 -6.48
C ILE A 107 1.99 -2.07 -7.84
N ILE A 108 0.78 -2.26 -8.35
CA ILE A 108 0.26 -1.57 -9.53
C ILE A 108 -0.87 -0.65 -9.08
N PHE A 109 -0.71 0.65 -9.32
CA PHE A 109 -1.76 1.64 -9.11
C PHE A 109 -2.43 1.97 -10.43
N ARG A 110 -3.66 1.46 -10.61
CA ARG A 110 -4.60 1.87 -11.65
C ARG A 110 -5.56 2.92 -11.06
N VAL A 111 -5.07 4.14 -10.92
CA VAL A 111 -5.75 5.21 -10.20
C VAL A 111 -5.71 6.52 -10.99
N HIS A 112 -6.69 7.40 -10.75
CA HIS A 112 -6.50 8.79 -11.15
C HIS A 112 -5.34 9.41 -10.36
N SER A 113 -4.52 10.17 -11.06
CA SER A 113 -3.57 11.10 -10.46
C SER A 113 -3.51 12.37 -11.29
N GLY A 114 -2.99 13.42 -10.68
CA GLY A 114 -2.80 14.70 -11.33
C GLY A 114 -2.23 15.72 -10.37
N LEU A 115 -2.02 16.91 -10.89
CA LEU A 115 -1.47 18.03 -10.14
C LEU A 115 -2.56 18.83 -9.43
N LEU A 116 -2.23 19.35 -8.25
CA LEU A 116 -3.08 20.34 -7.60
C LEU A 116 -3.06 21.64 -8.40
N LEU A 117 -4.24 22.17 -8.71
CA LEU A 117 -4.37 23.47 -9.37
C LEU A 117 -4.63 24.55 -8.31
N SER A 118 -3.79 25.58 -8.30
CA SER A 118 -4.05 26.85 -7.61
C SER A 118 -4.68 27.84 -8.58
N LEU A 119 -5.34 28.89 -8.07
CA LEU A 119 -5.81 29.99 -8.88
C LEU A 119 -4.98 31.24 -8.60
N GLU A 120 -4.32 31.78 -9.63
CA GLU A 120 -3.77 33.13 -9.62
C GLU A 120 -4.74 34.06 -10.37
N GLY A 121 -5.62 34.72 -9.63
CA GLY A 121 -6.80 35.38 -10.21
C GLY A 121 -7.77 34.34 -10.78
N ASP A 122 -8.10 34.46 -12.07
CA ASP A 122 -8.94 33.50 -12.80
C ASP A 122 -8.11 32.44 -13.58
N THR A 123 -6.78 32.41 -13.38
CA THR A 123 -5.88 31.50 -14.11
C THR A 123 -5.51 30.30 -13.25
N PRO A 124 -5.84 29.06 -13.68
CA PRO A 124 -5.33 27.85 -13.03
C PRO A 124 -3.83 27.70 -13.23
N ILE A 125 -3.10 27.49 -12.14
CA ILE A 125 -1.67 27.20 -12.12
C ILE A 125 -1.48 25.85 -11.45
N ALA A 126 -0.88 24.91 -12.19
CA ALA A 126 -0.49 23.64 -11.63
C ALA A 126 0.64 23.83 -10.62
N LEU A 127 0.45 23.31 -9.42
CA LEU A 127 1.48 23.22 -8.39
C LEU A 127 2.34 21.98 -8.64
N ASP A 128 3.57 22.05 -8.16
CA ASP A 128 4.55 20.95 -8.25
C ASP A 128 4.25 19.87 -7.20
N THR A 129 3.00 19.40 -7.13
CA THR A 129 2.56 18.39 -6.18
C THR A 129 1.59 17.44 -6.84
N THR A 130 2.01 16.19 -6.94
CA THR A 130 1.23 15.10 -7.49
C THR A 130 0.31 14.54 -6.42
N TYR A 131 -0.92 14.20 -6.81
CA TYR A 131 -1.91 13.57 -5.94
C TYR A 131 -2.35 12.23 -6.52
N LEU A 132 -2.47 11.21 -5.66
CA LEU A 132 -3.12 9.93 -5.98
C LEU A 132 -4.53 9.95 -5.42
N PHE A 133 -5.51 9.64 -6.26
CA PHE A 133 -6.91 9.77 -5.87
C PHE A 133 -7.37 8.52 -5.12
N THR A 134 -8.29 8.72 -4.19
CA THR A 134 -9.00 7.63 -3.51
C THR A 134 -10.35 7.40 -4.19
N ALA A 135 -11.04 6.33 -3.82
CA ALA A 135 -12.45 6.12 -4.15
C ALA A 135 -13.39 6.66 -3.06
N GLU A 136 -12.85 7.36 -2.06
CA GLU A 136 -13.57 7.81 -0.89
C GLU A 136 -14.10 9.22 -1.08
N ASN A 137 -15.41 9.42 -0.91
CA ASN A 137 -16.03 10.74 -1.01
C ASN A 137 -15.41 11.74 -0.03
N TYR A 138 -15.06 12.90 -0.54
CA TYR A 138 -14.52 14.01 0.23
C TYR A 138 -15.54 14.56 1.24
N THR A 139 -15.06 14.88 2.44
CA THR A 139 -15.79 15.67 3.43
C THR A 139 -14.83 16.59 4.19
N THR A 140 -15.32 17.73 4.66
CA THR A 140 -14.51 18.69 5.44
C THR A 140 -14.25 18.23 6.88
N THR A 141 -14.91 17.17 7.34
CA THR A 141 -14.90 16.73 8.75
C THR A 141 -14.07 15.49 9.01
N ARG A 142 -13.60 14.79 7.96
CA ARG A 142 -12.73 13.60 8.09
C ARG A 142 -11.29 13.94 7.73
N TYR A 143 -10.32 13.29 8.37
CA TYR A 143 -8.89 13.56 8.14
C TYR A 143 -8.50 15.03 8.33
N VAL A 144 -9.17 15.75 9.23
CA VAL A 144 -9.00 17.20 9.43
C VAL A 144 -7.53 17.58 9.65
N GLY A 145 -6.80 16.81 10.44
CA GLY A 145 -5.37 17.05 10.67
C GLY A 145 -4.55 16.98 9.37
N ASP A 146 -4.78 15.96 8.55
CA ASP A 146 -4.06 15.80 7.28
C ASP A 146 -4.48 16.87 6.26
N GLN A 147 -5.76 17.28 6.25
CA GLN A 147 -6.24 18.39 5.43
C GLN A 147 -5.62 19.73 5.83
N LEU A 148 -5.54 20.03 7.13
CA LEU A 148 -4.92 21.27 7.63
C LEU A 148 -3.40 21.34 7.40
N THR A 149 -2.77 20.20 7.10
CA THR A 149 -1.34 20.11 6.74
C THR A 149 -1.12 19.84 5.26
N ASP A 150 -2.13 20.06 4.42
CA ASP A 150 -2.09 19.88 2.96
C ASP A 150 -1.61 18.50 2.50
N LYS A 151 -1.80 17.44 3.32
CA LYS A 151 -1.46 16.05 2.94
C LYS A 151 -2.58 15.36 2.19
N VAL A 152 -3.81 15.77 2.51
CA VAL A 152 -5.05 15.25 1.92
C VAL A 152 -5.83 16.43 1.38
N SER A 153 -6.25 16.35 0.12
CA SER A 153 -7.10 17.37 -0.51
C SER A 153 -8.35 16.74 -1.12
N ASN A 154 -9.27 17.58 -1.58
CA ASN A 154 -10.34 17.16 -2.45
C ASN A 154 -9.84 17.11 -3.90
N ALA A 155 -10.41 16.21 -4.69
CA ALA A 155 -10.13 16.10 -6.10
C ALA A 155 -11.41 15.75 -6.88
N LEU A 156 -11.48 16.23 -8.12
CA LEU A 156 -12.58 15.97 -9.04
C LEU A 156 -12.11 15.00 -10.12
N MET A 157 -12.71 13.81 -10.18
CA MET A 157 -12.42 12.82 -11.23
C MET A 157 -13.05 13.19 -12.57
N ASP A 158 -14.29 13.69 -12.52
CA ASP A 158 -15.14 14.02 -13.66
C ASP A 158 -16.16 15.08 -13.20
N GLU A 159 -16.61 15.94 -14.11
CA GLU A 159 -17.54 17.05 -13.79
C GLU A 159 -18.86 16.56 -13.15
N ASN A 160 -19.28 15.33 -13.45
CA ASN A 160 -20.53 14.75 -12.94
C ASN A 160 -20.30 13.75 -11.80
N TYR A 161 -19.13 13.75 -11.18
CA TYR A 161 -18.79 12.85 -10.07
C TYR A 161 -18.57 13.63 -8.77
N PRO A 162 -18.98 13.09 -7.60
CA PRO A 162 -18.67 13.72 -6.32
C PRO A 162 -17.16 13.91 -6.13
N LEU A 163 -16.78 14.96 -5.40
CA LEU A 163 -15.40 15.14 -4.97
C LEU A 163 -14.95 13.92 -4.14
N VAL A 164 -13.74 13.45 -4.41
CA VAL A 164 -13.09 12.37 -3.65
C VAL A 164 -11.90 12.93 -2.89
N PHE A 165 -11.43 12.22 -1.87
CA PHE A 165 -10.14 12.52 -1.27
C PHE A 165 -9.00 12.14 -2.21
N ALA A 166 -7.90 12.89 -2.15
CA ALA A 166 -6.64 12.57 -2.80
C ALA A 166 -5.47 12.80 -1.83
N VAL A 167 -4.43 11.97 -1.96
CA VAL A 167 -3.25 11.97 -1.07
C VAL A 167 -2.00 12.35 -1.84
N ASN A 168 -1.13 13.16 -1.25
CA ASN A 168 0.13 13.57 -1.89
C ASN A 168 1.36 12.85 -1.30
N SER A 169 2.53 13.26 -1.75
CA SER A 169 3.82 12.72 -1.31
C SER A 169 4.03 12.85 0.21
N GLU A 170 3.71 13.98 0.83
CA GLU A 170 3.83 14.16 2.29
C GLU A 170 2.88 13.25 3.09
N PHE A 171 1.71 12.90 2.52
CA PHE A 171 0.88 11.85 3.09
C PHE A 171 1.59 10.50 3.09
N ILE A 172 2.10 10.06 1.93
CA ILE A 172 2.82 8.78 1.76
C ILE A 172 4.04 8.71 2.70
N LYS A 173 4.76 9.82 2.86
CA LYS A 173 5.87 9.95 3.81
C LYS A 173 5.46 9.64 5.24
N SER A 174 4.29 10.15 5.66
CA SER A 174 3.76 9.95 7.02
C SER A 174 2.91 8.70 7.20
N ALA A 175 2.67 7.92 6.14
CA ALA A 175 1.94 6.65 6.19
C ALA A 175 2.65 5.61 7.11
N ASP A 176 1.90 4.62 7.57
CA ASP A 176 2.38 3.61 8.51
C ASP A 176 3.27 2.57 7.80
N GLY A 177 4.43 2.28 8.39
CA GLY A 177 5.35 1.26 7.88
C GLY A 177 6.24 1.73 6.72
N LYS A 178 6.76 0.77 5.96
CA LYS A 178 7.71 0.97 4.86
C LYS A 178 7.44 -0.03 3.74
N PHE A 179 7.53 0.44 2.51
CA PHE A 179 7.68 -0.43 1.36
C PHE A 179 8.97 -1.22 1.54
N LYS A 180 8.92 -2.55 1.43
CA LYS A 180 10.07 -3.41 1.72
C LYS A 180 10.64 -3.93 0.40
N ASN A 181 11.53 -3.15 -0.21
CA ASN A 181 12.08 -3.44 -1.54
C ASN A 181 10.98 -3.66 -2.57
N THR A 182 9.97 -2.78 -2.54
CA THR A 182 8.75 -2.89 -3.35
C THR A 182 8.95 -2.22 -4.70
N ILE A 183 8.56 -2.90 -5.78
CA ILE A 183 8.40 -2.30 -7.10
C ILE A 183 7.04 -1.61 -7.16
N VAL A 184 7.02 -0.34 -7.56
CA VAL A 184 5.78 0.47 -7.63
C VAL A 184 5.57 0.97 -9.05
N LEU A 185 4.45 0.58 -9.67
CA LEU A 185 4.01 1.06 -10.98
C LEU A 185 2.78 1.95 -10.80
N VAL A 186 2.80 3.18 -11.30
CA VAL A 186 1.69 4.13 -11.19
C VAL A 186 1.19 4.55 -12.56
N MET A 187 -0.01 4.07 -12.91
CA MET A 187 -0.62 4.23 -14.23
C MET A 187 -1.38 5.55 -14.40
N GLY A 188 -1.46 6.39 -13.37
CA GLY A 188 -2.18 7.66 -13.43
C GLY A 188 -1.39 8.76 -14.16
N CYS A 189 -2.12 9.78 -14.63
CA CYS A 189 -1.56 10.96 -15.29
C CYS A 189 -0.53 11.67 -14.40
N GLU A 190 0.56 12.13 -15.01
CA GLU A 190 1.58 12.95 -14.35
C GLU A 190 2.23 12.28 -13.13
N SER A 191 2.05 10.97 -12.97
CA SER A 191 2.55 10.19 -11.82
C SER A 191 4.08 10.24 -11.69
N TYR A 192 4.79 10.63 -12.74
CA TYR A 192 6.20 10.97 -12.72
C TYR A 192 6.55 12.21 -13.55
N LYS A 193 5.72 13.25 -13.46
CA LYS A 193 6.03 14.59 -13.99
C LYS A 193 7.05 15.32 -13.11
N TYR A 194 6.83 15.27 -11.80
CA TYR A 194 7.74 15.76 -10.77
C TYR A 194 8.39 14.61 -9.99
N ASP A 195 9.46 14.92 -9.27
CA ASP A 195 10.19 13.94 -8.46
C ASP A 195 9.52 13.63 -7.11
N ASP A 196 8.46 14.37 -6.73
CA ASP A 196 7.84 14.31 -5.40
C ASP A 196 7.34 12.89 -5.03
N MET A 197 6.54 12.26 -5.89
CA MET A 197 6.06 10.90 -5.69
C MET A 197 7.19 9.86 -5.80
N PRO A 198 7.96 9.80 -6.90
CA PRO A 198 9.07 8.84 -7.00
C PRO A 198 10.03 8.90 -5.82
N THR A 199 10.48 10.11 -5.42
CA THR A 199 11.41 10.28 -4.31
C THR A 199 10.80 9.77 -3.00
N VAL A 200 9.56 10.12 -2.67
CA VAL A 200 8.98 9.71 -1.39
C VAL A 200 8.74 8.21 -1.30
N PHE A 201 8.36 7.55 -2.40
CA PHE A 201 8.19 6.10 -2.41
C PHE A 201 9.52 5.39 -2.19
N ILE A 202 10.61 5.85 -2.82
CA ILE A 202 11.95 5.32 -2.62
C ILE A 202 12.45 5.58 -1.19
N GLU A 203 12.27 6.79 -0.65
CA GLU A 203 12.59 7.08 0.75
C GLU A 203 11.82 6.20 1.73
N LYS A 204 10.58 5.81 1.37
CA LYS A 204 9.76 4.85 2.12
C LYS A 204 10.12 3.39 1.90
N GLY A 205 11.14 3.09 1.09
CA GLY A 205 11.74 1.76 0.91
C GLY A 205 11.27 1.00 -0.34
N ALA A 206 10.60 1.66 -1.28
CA ALA A 206 10.41 1.09 -2.61
C ALA A 206 11.78 0.93 -3.29
N SER A 207 11.95 -0.13 -4.09
CA SER A 207 13.18 -0.40 -4.83
C SER A 207 13.19 0.29 -6.19
N VAL A 208 12.01 0.51 -6.76
CA VAL A 208 11.83 1.33 -7.96
C VAL A 208 10.40 1.88 -8.01
N TYR A 209 10.28 3.10 -8.52
CA TYR A 209 9.03 3.75 -8.86
C TYR A 209 9.00 3.97 -10.38
N ILE A 210 7.90 3.59 -11.03
CA ILE A 210 7.69 3.72 -12.47
C ILE A 210 6.37 4.45 -12.69
N GLY A 211 6.36 5.45 -13.56
CA GLY A 211 5.18 6.26 -13.84
C GLY A 211 5.28 7.04 -15.15
N TRP A 212 4.28 7.88 -15.40
CA TRP A 212 4.12 8.64 -16.64
C TRP A 212 4.59 10.07 -16.46
N ASN A 213 5.36 10.58 -17.43
CA ASN A 213 5.91 11.92 -17.35
C ASN A 213 4.88 13.05 -17.56
N ASP A 214 3.66 12.73 -18.03
CA ASP A 214 2.59 13.69 -18.29
C ASP A 214 1.22 12.98 -18.33
N VAL A 215 0.19 13.66 -18.84
CA VAL A 215 -1.13 13.09 -19.10
C VAL A 215 -1.04 11.88 -20.04
N VAL A 216 -1.76 10.81 -19.71
CA VAL A 216 -1.81 9.58 -20.50
C VAL A 216 -3.27 9.16 -20.71
N SER A 217 -3.60 8.65 -21.90
CA SER A 217 -4.93 8.11 -22.17
C SER A 217 -5.11 6.75 -21.50
N LEU A 218 -6.31 6.49 -20.98
CA LEU A 218 -6.57 5.30 -20.17
C LEU A 218 -6.26 3.98 -20.92
N HIS A 219 -6.73 3.87 -22.16
CA HIS A 219 -6.51 2.68 -22.98
C HIS A 219 -5.01 2.45 -23.25
N HIS A 220 -4.27 3.51 -23.56
CA HIS A 220 -2.83 3.41 -23.77
C HIS A 220 -2.09 3.03 -22.50
N ALA A 221 -2.48 3.59 -21.35
CA ALA A 221 -1.89 3.27 -20.06
C ALA A 221 -2.12 1.80 -19.69
N ASP A 222 -3.34 1.27 -19.89
CA ASP A 222 -3.67 -0.13 -19.63
C ASP A 222 -2.87 -1.08 -20.55
N ASP A 223 -2.83 -0.84 -21.87
CA ASP A 223 -2.10 -1.69 -22.81
C ASP A 223 -0.58 -1.65 -22.59
N ALA A 224 -0.02 -0.45 -22.43
CA ALA A 224 1.41 -0.29 -22.20
C ALA A 224 1.84 -0.90 -20.87
N MET A 225 0.97 -0.90 -19.86
CA MET A 225 1.25 -1.56 -18.59
C MET A 225 1.28 -3.08 -18.73
N LEU A 226 0.36 -3.69 -19.50
CA LEU A 226 0.42 -5.13 -19.76
C LEU A 226 1.69 -5.53 -20.52
N ASP A 227 2.07 -4.77 -21.55
CA ASP A 227 3.33 -5.00 -22.27
C ASP A 227 4.56 -4.84 -21.36
N LEU A 228 4.55 -3.84 -20.47
CA LEU A 228 5.61 -3.66 -19.47
C LEU A 228 5.68 -4.85 -18.50
N LEU A 229 4.54 -5.32 -17.99
CA LEU A 229 4.50 -6.49 -17.11
C LEU A 229 5.03 -7.74 -17.82
N ASP A 230 4.68 -7.96 -19.08
CA ASP A 230 5.22 -9.07 -19.84
C ASP A 230 6.74 -8.94 -20.04
N ASN A 231 7.24 -7.75 -20.36
CA ASN A 231 8.69 -7.54 -20.49
C ASN A 231 9.43 -7.77 -19.15
N LEU A 232 8.90 -7.28 -18.04
CA LEU A 232 9.54 -7.37 -16.72
C LEU A 232 9.42 -8.75 -16.08
N CYS A 233 8.23 -9.35 -16.13
CA CYS A 233 7.93 -10.60 -15.46
C CYS A 233 8.10 -11.81 -16.38
N SER A 234 7.42 -11.83 -17.53
CA SER A 234 7.43 -12.97 -18.45
C SER A 234 8.77 -13.12 -19.16
N ALA A 235 9.34 -12.04 -19.68
CA ALA A 235 10.63 -12.01 -20.38
C ALA A 235 11.84 -11.79 -19.45
N ASN A 236 11.60 -11.51 -18.17
CA ASN A 236 12.63 -11.29 -17.15
C ASN A 236 13.67 -10.23 -17.55
N MET A 237 13.22 -9.15 -18.19
CA MET A 237 14.08 -8.02 -18.54
C MET A 237 14.45 -7.18 -17.30
N THR A 238 15.50 -6.38 -17.43
CA THR A 238 15.78 -5.33 -16.43
C THR A 238 14.75 -4.22 -16.52
N ILE A 239 14.63 -3.37 -15.49
CA ILE A 239 13.70 -2.23 -15.52
C ILE A 239 13.89 -1.34 -16.76
N ALA A 240 15.13 -0.94 -17.03
CA ALA A 240 15.44 -0.09 -18.18
C ALA A 240 15.16 -0.81 -19.51
N GLY A 241 15.49 -2.11 -19.59
CA GLY A 241 15.24 -2.93 -20.77
C GLY A 241 13.75 -3.10 -21.05
N GLY A 242 12.96 -3.42 -20.02
CA GLY A 242 11.52 -3.61 -20.15
C GLY A 242 10.79 -2.33 -20.52
N ILE A 243 11.12 -1.19 -19.89
CA ILE A 243 10.56 0.11 -20.28
C ILE A 243 10.97 0.46 -21.72
N SER A 244 12.23 0.25 -22.10
CA SER A 244 12.69 0.54 -23.46
C SER A 244 11.97 -0.30 -24.50
N GLN A 245 11.77 -1.60 -24.22
CA GLN A 245 11.04 -2.49 -25.11
C GLN A 245 9.55 -2.12 -25.21
N THR A 246 8.92 -1.72 -24.10
CA THR A 246 7.55 -1.21 -24.13
C THR A 246 7.42 0.07 -24.92
N MET A 247 8.39 1.00 -24.82
CA MET A 247 8.40 2.20 -25.66
C MET A 247 8.66 1.88 -27.15
N VAL A 248 9.29 0.76 -27.48
CA VAL A 248 9.40 0.28 -28.88
C VAL A 248 8.09 -0.32 -29.37
N ASN A 249 7.41 -1.12 -28.55
CA ASN A 249 6.19 -1.82 -28.93
C ASN A 249 4.97 -0.89 -29.00
N MET A 250 4.82 -0.06 -27.97
CA MET A 250 3.63 0.76 -27.74
C MET A 250 3.85 2.24 -28.09
N GLY A 251 5.10 2.73 -27.97
CA GLY A 251 5.42 4.14 -28.15
C GLY A 251 4.93 5.04 -27.00
N SER A 252 5.13 6.34 -27.19
CA SER A 252 4.47 7.36 -26.38
C SER A 252 2.97 7.34 -26.57
N ASP A 253 2.23 7.86 -25.60
CA ASP A 253 0.78 8.08 -25.74
C ASP A 253 0.49 8.87 -27.03
N PRO A 254 -0.41 8.38 -27.91
CA PRO A 254 -0.61 8.98 -29.23
C PRO A 254 -1.32 10.34 -29.19
N TYR A 255 -1.98 10.69 -28.09
CA TYR A 255 -2.73 11.93 -27.94
C TYR A 255 -1.94 13.00 -27.17
N PHE A 256 -1.26 12.58 -26.11
CA PHE A 256 -0.58 13.48 -25.17
C PHE A 256 0.96 13.40 -25.26
N GLY A 257 1.50 12.40 -25.93
CA GLY A 257 2.96 12.21 -26.08
C GLY A 257 3.67 11.76 -24.81
N SER A 258 2.94 11.35 -23.77
CA SER A 258 3.52 10.88 -22.52
C SER A 258 4.24 9.54 -22.69
N TYR A 259 5.30 9.34 -21.91
CA TYR A 259 6.12 8.13 -21.90
C TYR A 259 6.49 7.72 -20.47
N LEU A 260 6.87 6.45 -20.31
CA LEU A 260 7.24 5.87 -19.03
C LEU A 260 8.63 6.33 -18.57
N LYS A 261 8.73 6.65 -17.29
CA LYS A 261 9.98 6.95 -16.57
C LYS A 261 10.10 6.06 -15.34
N TYR A 262 11.32 5.93 -14.82
CA TYR A 262 11.58 5.19 -13.58
C TYR A 262 12.63 5.87 -12.69
N TYR A 263 12.54 5.63 -11.39
CA TYR A 263 13.45 6.15 -10.37
C TYR A 263 13.70 5.09 -9.28
N PRO A 264 14.94 4.97 -8.75
CA PRO A 264 16.15 5.67 -9.16
C PRO A 264 16.75 5.08 -10.45
N SER A 265 17.61 5.84 -11.13
CA SER A 265 18.32 5.37 -12.33
C SER A 265 19.16 4.11 -12.08
N ALA A 266 19.68 3.96 -10.85
CA ALA A 266 20.46 2.78 -10.45
C ALA A 266 19.68 1.47 -10.54
N SER A 267 18.35 1.50 -10.41
CA SER A 267 17.49 0.30 -10.50
C SER A 267 17.29 -0.17 -11.96
N GLY A 268 17.73 0.62 -12.95
CA GLY A 268 17.52 0.33 -14.37
C GLY A 268 18.15 -0.97 -14.86
N ASN A 269 19.29 -1.36 -14.28
CA ASN A 269 20.02 -2.57 -14.66
C ASN A 269 19.59 -3.83 -13.88
N SER A 270 18.59 -3.70 -13.00
CA SER A 270 18.11 -4.80 -12.17
C SER A 270 16.82 -5.40 -12.72
N THR A 271 16.68 -6.70 -12.53
CA THR A 271 15.45 -7.48 -12.78
C THR A 271 14.49 -7.38 -11.59
N VAL A 272 13.24 -7.79 -11.79
CA VAL A 272 12.25 -7.90 -10.71
C VAL A 272 12.79 -8.73 -9.54
N ALA A 273 13.37 -9.90 -9.82
CA ALA A 273 13.93 -10.80 -8.81
C ALA A 273 15.05 -10.16 -7.99
N GLU A 274 15.88 -9.30 -8.59
CA GLU A 274 16.95 -8.61 -7.85
C GLU A 274 16.41 -7.48 -6.97
N LEU A 275 15.38 -6.76 -7.45
CA LEU A 275 14.82 -5.61 -6.76
C LEU A 275 13.92 -5.96 -5.57
N ILE A 276 13.40 -7.19 -5.50
CA ILE A 276 12.51 -7.62 -4.41
C ILE A 276 13.18 -8.49 -3.34
N ARG A 277 14.50 -8.74 -3.48
CA ARG A 277 15.27 -9.51 -2.49
C ARG A 277 15.50 -8.70 -1.22
N GLU A 278 15.49 -9.38 -0.07
CA GLU A 278 15.87 -8.82 1.23
C GLU A 278 17.39 -8.70 1.39
#